data_AF-A0A2E3MV46-F1
#
_entry.id   AF-A0A2E3MV46-F1
#
_cell.length_a   1.000
_cell.length_b   1.000
_cell.length_c   1.000
_cell.angle_alpha   90.00
_cell.angle_beta   90.00
_cell.angle_gamma   90.00
#
_symmetry.space_group_name_H-M   'P 1'
#
loop_
_entity.id
_entity.type
_entity.pdbx_description
1 polymer ?
#
loop_
_entity_poly.entity_id
_entity_poly.type
_entity_poly.pdbx_seq_one_letter_code
_entity_poly.pdbx_strand_id
1 'polypeptide(L)'
;MPFSGGLANQQAVSSLDTTGTEFGNLSLTLKGLLLSDDSSAVSAGLAMVFPTGADATVTFAAADSLEFRNNSFYLQPFLAYYRQVNERLFHQFFVQFDFDTSGSDVRYYGAGSADFTSEEIRSQNLMYLDYQLGWWWYQADADERIQGIAPIVELHYTTTLEDLENGTLGRAIFVQNARRDILNLTGGLYFQLSDTASFKVASAVPLRSELDKLFDAEFSVQYERRY
;
A
#
# COMPACT_ATOMS: atom_id res chain seq x y z
N MET A 1 -8.56 0.95 5.46
CA MET A 1 -9.16 2.01 6.31
C MET A 1 -9.09 3.30 5.51
N PRO A 2 -10.18 4.07 5.34
CA PRO A 2 -10.17 5.28 4.51
C PRO A 2 -9.68 6.52 5.28
N PHE A 3 -9.10 6.35 6.46
CA PHE A 3 -8.48 7.44 7.21
C PHE A 3 -7.01 7.10 7.43
N SER A 4 -6.14 8.06 7.15
CA SER A 4 -4.70 7.95 7.42
C SER A 4 -4.23 9.19 8.18
N GLY A 5 -3.37 8.98 9.16
CA GLY A 5 -2.61 10.06 9.81
C GLY A 5 -1.24 10.14 9.15
N GLY A 6 -0.87 11.33 8.67
CA GLY A 6 0.37 11.52 7.93
C GLY A 6 0.64 12.99 7.66
N LEU A 7 1.36 13.28 6.59
CA LEU A 7 1.50 14.65 6.09
C LEU A 7 0.13 15.21 5.72
N ALA A 8 -0.16 16.43 6.15
CA ALA A 8 -1.35 17.16 5.74
C ALA A 8 -1.34 17.41 4.23
N ASN A 9 -2.51 17.51 3.62
CA ASN A 9 -2.68 17.86 2.21
C ASN A 9 -2.32 19.31 1.92
N GLN A 10 -2.07 20.13 2.94
CA GLN A 10 -1.50 21.46 2.80
C GLN A 10 -0.10 21.46 3.39
N GLN A 11 0.90 21.69 2.54
CA GLN A 11 2.31 21.73 2.92
C GLN A 11 2.91 23.06 2.50
N ALA A 12 3.82 23.59 3.31
CA ALA A 12 4.69 24.68 2.92
C ALA A 12 6.14 24.18 2.90
N VAL A 13 6.93 24.54 1.89
CA VAL A 13 8.35 24.11 1.81
C VAL A 13 9.16 24.62 3.01
N SER A 14 8.75 25.73 3.62
CA SER A 14 9.33 26.26 4.86
C SER A 14 8.93 25.49 6.13
N SER A 15 7.97 24.57 6.03
CA SER A 15 7.40 23.79 7.13
C SER A 15 6.81 22.47 6.58
N LEU A 16 7.67 21.56 6.13
CA LEU A 16 7.28 20.25 5.57
C LEU A 16 6.87 19.22 6.63
N ASP A 17 6.70 19.64 7.88
CA ASP A 17 6.38 18.78 9.03
C ASP A 17 4.91 18.92 9.48
N THR A 18 4.05 19.54 8.67
CA THR A 18 2.63 19.64 8.98
C THR A 18 1.95 18.28 8.84
N THR A 19 1.48 17.72 9.95
CA THR A 19 0.73 16.46 9.98
C THR A 19 -0.77 16.68 10.09
N GLY A 20 -1.57 15.85 9.41
CA GLY A 20 -3.02 15.88 9.45
C GLY A 20 -3.63 14.49 9.44
N THR A 21 -4.93 14.42 9.76
CA THR A 21 -5.74 13.21 9.59
C THR A 21 -6.73 13.47 8.48
N GLU A 22 -6.70 12.61 7.46
CA GLU A 22 -7.48 12.84 6.25
C GLU A 22 -8.24 11.61 5.81
N PHE A 23 -9.35 11.87 5.11
CA PHE A 23 -10.03 10.84 4.36
C PHE A 23 -9.24 10.56 3.07
N GLY A 24 -8.83 9.30 2.90
CA GLY A 24 -8.10 8.82 1.74
C GLY A 24 -9.02 8.19 0.69
N ASN A 25 -8.39 7.59 -0.32
CA ASN A 25 -9.12 6.93 -1.40
C ASN A 25 -9.84 5.66 -0.92
N LEU A 26 -11.10 5.52 -1.33
CA LEU A 26 -11.90 4.31 -1.19
C LEU A 26 -11.41 3.24 -2.15
N SER A 27 -11.34 2.01 -1.67
CA SER A 27 -11.06 0.84 -2.51
C SER A 27 -12.21 -0.17 -2.44
N LEU A 28 -12.52 -0.75 -3.60
CA LEU A 28 -13.40 -1.90 -3.72
C LEU A 28 -12.61 -3.06 -4.32
N THR A 29 -12.60 -4.20 -3.65
CA THR A 29 -11.94 -5.40 -4.15
C THR A 29 -12.93 -6.52 -4.40
N LEU A 30 -12.94 -7.01 -5.63
CA LEU A 30 -13.65 -8.22 -6.02
C LEU A 30 -12.66 -9.37 -6.03
N LYS A 31 -12.97 -10.47 -5.33
CA LYS A 31 -12.11 -11.65 -5.20
C LYS A 31 -12.90 -12.92 -5.54
N GLY A 32 -12.28 -13.83 -6.26
CA GLY A 32 -12.81 -15.15 -6.55
C GLY A 32 -11.82 -16.26 -6.20
N LEU A 33 -12.31 -17.33 -5.59
CA LEU A 33 -11.56 -18.57 -5.40
C LEU A 33 -11.58 -19.33 -6.73
N LEU A 34 -10.41 -19.51 -7.35
CA LEU A 34 -10.28 -20.15 -8.66
C LEU A 34 -10.13 -21.66 -8.53
N LEU A 35 -9.26 -22.09 -7.61
CA LEU A 35 -8.95 -23.49 -7.34
C LEU A 35 -8.82 -23.68 -5.84
N SER A 36 -9.26 -24.84 -5.33
CA SER A 36 -9.07 -25.23 -3.94
C SER A 36 -8.98 -26.74 -3.84
N ASP A 37 -8.08 -27.21 -2.98
CA ASP A 37 -8.01 -28.58 -2.48
C ASP A 37 -7.91 -28.57 -0.95
N ASP A 38 -7.69 -29.73 -0.33
CA ASP A 38 -7.62 -29.90 1.13
C ASP A 38 -6.48 -29.11 1.80
N SER A 39 -5.49 -28.67 1.02
CA SER A 39 -4.23 -28.11 1.49
C SER A 39 -3.78 -26.88 0.71
N SER A 40 -4.45 -26.50 -0.38
CA SER A 40 -4.09 -25.34 -1.18
C SER A 40 -5.29 -24.61 -1.75
N ALA A 41 -5.09 -23.32 -2.01
CA ALA A 41 -6.08 -22.46 -2.63
C ALA A 41 -5.40 -21.46 -3.56
N VAL A 42 -6.00 -21.23 -4.73
CA VAL A 42 -5.63 -20.16 -5.66
C VAL A 42 -6.80 -19.21 -5.77
N SER A 43 -6.56 -17.92 -5.58
CA SER A 43 -7.57 -16.87 -5.77
C SER A 43 -7.04 -15.78 -6.70
N ALA A 44 -7.94 -15.11 -7.37
CA ALA A 44 -7.60 -13.93 -8.17
C ALA A 44 -8.71 -12.88 -8.02
N GLY A 45 -8.43 -11.69 -8.48
CA GLY A 45 -9.42 -10.64 -8.46
C GLY A 45 -8.91 -9.31 -8.97
N LEU A 46 -9.72 -8.29 -8.72
CA LEU A 46 -9.47 -6.92 -9.13
C LEU A 46 -9.83 -5.99 -7.98
N ALA A 47 -8.85 -5.20 -7.53
CA ALA A 47 -9.15 -4.03 -6.72
C ALA A 47 -9.29 -2.79 -7.62
N MET A 48 -10.18 -1.89 -7.22
CA MET A 48 -10.44 -0.61 -7.84
C MET A 48 -10.26 0.45 -6.77
N VAL A 49 -9.46 1.49 -7.04
CA VAL A 49 -9.25 2.60 -6.11
C VAL A 49 -9.87 3.86 -6.69
N PHE A 50 -10.82 4.43 -5.94
CA PHE A 50 -11.60 5.58 -6.35
C PHE A 50 -11.02 6.87 -5.76
N PRO A 51 -10.83 7.92 -6.58
CA PRO A 51 -10.29 9.21 -6.15
C PRO A 51 -11.30 9.96 -5.28
N THR A 52 -11.27 9.68 -3.98
CA THR A 52 -12.23 10.20 -2.99
C THR A 52 -11.54 10.91 -1.82
N GLY A 53 -10.22 10.79 -1.73
CA GLY A 53 -9.39 11.61 -0.87
C GLY A 53 -9.24 13.04 -1.39
N ALA A 54 -8.68 13.90 -0.55
CA ALA A 54 -8.48 15.30 -0.87
C ALA A 54 -7.34 15.53 -1.88
N ASP A 55 -7.43 16.65 -2.60
CA ASP A 55 -6.29 17.18 -3.36
C ASP A 55 -5.19 17.65 -2.40
N ALA A 56 -3.94 17.62 -2.84
CA ALA A 56 -2.79 18.12 -2.07
C ALA A 56 -2.24 19.41 -2.67
N THR A 57 -1.79 20.33 -1.83
CA THR A 57 -1.19 21.60 -2.22
C THR A 57 0.14 21.80 -1.51
N VAL A 58 1.17 22.15 -2.28
CA VAL A 58 2.50 22.52 -1.77
C VAL A 58 2.76 23.98 -2.11
N THR A 59 3.01 24.81 -1.10
CA THR A 59 3.34 26.24 -1.26
C THR A 59 4.84 26.47 -1.12
N PHE A 60 5.41 27.23 -2.06
CA PHE A 60 6.84 27.55 -2.15
C PHE A 60 7.16 28.96 -1.61
N ALA A 61 8.45 29.26 -1.46
CA ALA A 61 8.90 30.62 -1.17
C ALA A 61 8.43 31.57 -2.28
N ALA A 62 7.99 32.78 -1.90
CA ALA A 62 7.32 33.77 -2.75
C ALA A 62 5.82 33.53 -3.07
N ALA A 63 5.16 32.56 -2.43
CA ALA A 63 3.73 32.28 -2.58
C ALA A 63 3.30 31.66 -3.93
N ASP A 64 4.25 31.08 -4.67
CA ASP A 64 3.92 30.10 -5.72
C ASP A 64 3.31 28.84 -5.07
N SER A 65 2.43 28.13 -5.76
CA SER A 65 1.90 26.85 -5.29
C SER A 65 1.76 25.80 -6.39
N LEU A 66 1.88 24.54 -5.97
CA LEU A 66 1.53 23.38 -6.76
C LEU A 66 0.33 22.69 -6.13
N GLU A 67 -0.71 22.48 -6.92
CA GLU A 67 -1.86 21.66 -6.54
C GLU A 67 -1.79 20.32 -7.29
N PHE A 68 -1.76 19.23 -6.54
CA PHE A 68 -1.89 17.86 -7.02
C PHE A 68 -3.35 17.43 -6.88
N ARG A 69 -4.05 17.34 -8.01
CA ARG A 69 -5.44 16.91 -8.06
C ARG A 69 -5.53 15.40 -7.87
N ASN A 70 -6.27 14.93 -6.86
CA ASN A 70 -6.49 13.50 -6.65
C ASN A 70 -7.62 13.02 -7.57
N ASN A 71 -7.29 12.72 -8.83
CA ASN A 71 -8.25 12.28 -9.84
C ASN A 71 -7.98 10.86 -10.36
N SER A 72 -6.82 10.27 -10.02
CA SER A 72 -6.40 8.97 -10.54
C SER A 72 -7.31 7.84 -10.06
N PHE A 73 -7.85 7.09 -11.02
CA PHE A 73 -8.56 5.84 -10.82
C PHE A 73 -7.62 4.67 -11.10
N TYR A 74 -7.46 3.79 -10.11
CA TYR A 74 -6.54 2.67 -10.22
C TYR A 74 -7.26 1.35 -10.41
N LEU A 75 -6.72 0.53 -11.31
CA LEU A 75 -7.10 -0.87 -11.47
C LEU A 75 -5.95 -1.76 -11.02
N GLN A 76 -6.26 -2.68 -10.11
CA GLN A 76 -5.25 -3.50 -9.45
C GLN A 76 -5.58 -4.99 -9.52
N PRO A 77 -5.31 -5.66 -10.66
CA PRO A 77 -5.49 -7.10 -10.76
C PRO A 77 -4.48 -7.82 -9.86
N PHE A 78 -4.93 -8.90 -9.23
CA PHE A 78 -4.07 -9.70 -8.36
C PHE A 78 -4.28 -11.20 -8.53
N LEU A 79 -3.27 -11.97 -8.13
CA LEU A 79 -3.28 -13.42 -7.98
C LEU A 79 -2.71 -13.76 -6.59
N ALA A 80 -3.35 -14.67 -5.88
CA ALA A 80 -2.89 -15.17 -4.59
C ALA A 80 -2.89 -16.69 -4.56
N TYR A 81 -1.94 -17.26 -3.84
CA TYR A 81 -1.79 -18.69 -3.60
C TYR A 81 -1.53 -18.95 -2.13
N TYR A 82 -2.24 -19.92 -1.56
CA TYR A 82 -2.02 -20.46 -0.22
C TYR A 82 -1.69 -21.94 -0.32
N ARG A 83 -0.73 -22.39 0.49
CA ARG A 83 -0.44 -23.82 0.66
C ARG A 83 -0.12 -24.14 2.11
N GLN A 84 -0.81 -25.12 2.65
CA GLN A 84 -0.39 -25.87 3.81
C GLN A 84 0.52 -27.00 3.36
N VAL A 85 1.80 -26.92 3.73
CA VAL A 85 2.83 -27.89 3.32
C VAL A 85 2.72 -29.15 4.18
N ASN A 86 2.47 -28.98 5.47
CA ASN A 86 2.21 -30.05 6.43
C ASN A 86 1.33 -29.51 7.58
N GLU A 87 1.14 -30.30 8.64
CA GLU A 87 0.31 -29.93 9.81
C GLU A 87 0.76 -28.64 10.51
N ARG A 88 2.00 -28.18 10.30
CA ARG A 88 2.58 -27.00 10.95
C ARG A 88 2.96 -25.88 9.99
N LEU A 89 3.59 -26.21 8.87
CA LEU A 89 4.12 -25.23 7.92
C LEU A 89 3.05 -24.85 6.89
N PHE A 90 2.85 -23.54 6.72
CA PHE A 90 2.07 -22.98 5.63
C PHE A 90 2.81 -21.82 4.97
N HIS A 91 2.44 -21.51 3.74
CA HIS A 91 2.93 -20.33 3.05
C HIS A 91 1.86 -19.69 2.16
N GLN A 92 2.04 -18.40 1.92
CA GLN A 92 1.21 -17.57 1.06
C GLN A 92 2.09 -16.83 0.06
N PHE A 93 1.57 -16.65 -1.13
CA PHE A 93 2.16 -15.83 -2.18
C PHE A 93 1.07 -14.92 -2.74
N PHE A 94 1.40 -13.66 -2.98
CA PHE A 94 0.49 -12.69 -3.57
C PHE A 94 1.26 -11.81 -4.55
N VAL A 95 0.70 -11.61 -5.73
CA VAL A 95 1.21 -10.66 -6.72
C VAL A 95 0.06 -9.76 -7.16
N GLN A 96 0.34 -8.46 -7.24
CA GLN A 96 -0.61 -7.46 -7.67
C GLN A 96 0.08 -6.43 -8.56
N PHE A 97 -0.63 -5.97 -9.56
CA PHE A 97 -0.20 -4.86 -10.40
C PHE A 97 -1.06 -3.65 -10.10
N ASP A 98 -0.52 -2.45 -10.25
CA ASP A 98 -1.20 -1.18 -10.02
C ASP A 98 -1.13 -0.33 -11.28
N PHE A 99 -2.28 0.03 -11.84
CA PHE A 99 -2.34 0.82 -13.06
C PHE A 99 -3.14 2.09 -12.84
N ASP A 100 -2.51 3.25 -13.04
CA ASP A 100 -3.21 4.53 -13.10
C ASP A 100 -3.90 4.70 -14.45
N THR A 101 -5.22 4.48 -14.47
CA THR A 101 -5.99 4.43 -15.72
C THR A 101 -6.50 5.79 -16.17
N SER A 102 -6.58 6.79 -15.28
CA SER A 102 -7.10 8.12 -15.63
C SER A 102 -6.09 9.24 -15.53
N GLY A 103 -5.05 9.11 -14.71
CA GLY A 103 -4.11 10.19 -14.41
C GLY A 103 -4.66 11.24 -13.45
N SER A 104 -3.78 12.15 -13.06
CA SER A 104 -4.04 13.27 -12.16
C SER A 104 -3.47 14.57 -12.73
N ASP A 105 -4.14 15.69 -12.46
CA ASP A 105 -3.72 17.01 -12.96
C ASP A 105 -2.84 17.70 -11.93
N VAL A 106 -1.69 18.22 -12.36
CA VAL A 106 -0.84 19.08 -11.55
C VAL A 106 -0.98 20.51 -12.03
N ARG A 107 -1.34 21.41 -11.12
CA ARG A 107 -1.51 22.83 -11.41
C ARG A 107 -0.45 23.66 -10.72
N TYR A 108 0.19 24.53 -11.47
CA TYR A 108 1.13 25.52 -10.97
C TYR A 108 0.51 26.90 -10.97
N TYR A 109 0.47 27.52 -9.79
CA TYR A 109 0.05 28.91 -9.58
C TYR A 109 1.28 29.76 -9.30
N GLY A 110 1.48 30.80 -10.10
CA GLY A 110 2.51 31.81 -9.83
C GLY A 110 2.10 32.76 -8.71
N ALA A 111 3.07 33.36 -8.05
CA ALA A 111 2.91 34.29 -6.93
C ALA A 111 1.90 35.40 -7.24
N GLY A 112 0.78 35.42 -6.50
CA GLY A 112 -0.27 36.42 -6.66
C GLY A 112 -1.10 36.29 -7.95
N SER A 113 -0.91 35.20 -8.72
CA SER A 113 -1.70 34.88 -9.90
C SER A 113 -2.91 34.02 -9.54
N ALA A 114 -4.06 34.32 -10.14
CA ALA A 114 -5.21 33.41 -10.15
C ALA A 114 -5.16 32.41 -11.33
N ASP A 115 -4.38 32.74 -12.37
CA ASP A 115 -4.15 31.87 -13.51
C ASP A 115 -3.14 30.78 -13.16
N PHE A 116 -3.31 29.59 -13.75
CA PHE A 116 -2.45 28.44 -13.56
C PHE A 116 -2.04 27.79 -14.89
N THR A 117 -0.88 27.13 -14.87
CA THR A 117 -0.50 26.16 -15.90
C THR A 117 -0.80 24.77 -15.37
N SER A 118 -1.37 23.88 -16.19
CA SER A 118 -1.65 22.50 -15.78
C SER A 118 -1.06 21.46 -16.71
N GLU A 119 -0.82 20.28 -16.17
CA GLU A 119 -0.32 19.12 -16.88
C GLU A 119 -0.88 17.84 -16.26
N GLU A 120 -1.38 16.92 -17.09
CA GLU A 120 -1.76 15.58 -16.65
C GLU A 120 -0.49 14.75 -16.44
N ILE A 121 -0.35 14.20 -15.23
CA ILE A 121 0.67 13.22 -14.88
C ILE A 121 -0.01 11.89 -14.57
N ARG A 122 0.68 10.79 -14.87
CA ARG A 122 0.27 9.46 -14.45
C ARG A 122 1.27 8.91 -13.47
N SER A 123 0.76 8.27 -12.43
CA SER A 123 1.62 7.49 -11.55
C SER A 123 2.25 6.36 -12.35
N GLN A 124 3.51 6.04 -12.04
CA GLN A 124 4.14 4.84 -12.56
C GLN A 124 3.34 3.61 -12.15
N ASN A 125 3.18 2.67 -13.06
CA ASN A 125 2.60 1.38 -12.76
C ASN A 125 3.53 0.62 -11.81
N LEU A 126 2.91 -0.01 -10.83
CA LEU A 126 3.62 -0.74 -9.78
C LEU A 126 3.36 -2.23 -9.91
N MET A 127 4.32 -3.01 -9.45
CA MET A 127 4.12 -4.41 -9.11
C MET A 127 4.45 -4.61 -7.64
N TYR A 128 3.54 -5.27 -6.95
CA TYR A 128 3.70 -5.75 -5.59
C TYR A 128 3.86 -7.26 -5.62
N LEU A 129 4.86 -7.77 -4.91
CA LEU A 129 5.10 -9.18 -4.68
C LEU A 129 5.24 -9.41 -3.19
N ASP A 130 4.45 -10.33 -2.67
CA ASP A 130 4.43 -10.69 -1.26
C ASP A 130 4.59 -12.21 -1.11
N TYR A 131 5.51 -12.61 -0.23
CA TYR A 131 5.70 -14.01 0.11
C TYR A 131 5.81 -14.18 1.62
N GLN A 132 4.86 -14.92 2.20
CA GLN A 132 4.76 -15.15 3.63
C GLN A 132 4.92 -16.63 3.96
N LEU A 133 5.70 -16.91 4.99
CA LEU A 133 5.84 -18.23 5.62
C LEU A 133 5.28 -18.16 7.04
N GLY A 134 4.60 -19.22 7.46
CA GLY A 134 4.11 -19.35 8.83
C GLY A 134 4.26 -20.76 9.36
N TRP A 135 4.43 -20.88 10.67
CA TRP A 135 4.59 -22.16 11.34
C TRP A 135 3.70 -22.24 12.57
N TRP A 136 2.77 -23.18 12.62
CA TRP A 136 1.97 -23.43 13.82
C TRP A 136 2.83 -24.00 14.95
N TRP A 137 3.12 -23.17 15.95
CA TRP A 137 3.76 -23.59 17.19
C TRP A 137 2.78 -24.25 18.15
N TYR A 138 1.53 -23.81 18.13
CA TYR A 138 0.47 -24.35 18.96
C TYR A 138 -0.82 -24.38 18.16
N GLN A 139 -1.56 -25.48 18.31
CA GLN A 139 -2.91 -25.70 17.79
C GLN A 139 -3.69 -26.49 18.84
N ALA A 140 -4.93 -26.10 19.07
CA ALA A 140 -5.84 -26.73 20.03
C ALA A 140 -7.25 -26.89 19.44
N ASP A 141 -8.09 -27.61 20.18
CA ASP A 141 -9.48 -27.85 19.80
C ASP A 141 -10.32 -26.56 19.83
N ALA A 142 -11.46 -26.58 19.14
CA ALA A 142 -12.28 -25.39 18.90
C ALA A 142 -12.85 -24.72 20.18
N ASP A 143 -12.96 -25.47 21.28
CA ASP A 143 -13.52 -24.98 22.56
C ASP A 143 -12.53 -24.14 23.39
N GLU A 144 -11.27 -24.05 22.97
CA GLU A 144 -10.27 -23.24 23.65
C GLU A 144 -10.33 -21.75 23.26
N ARG A 145 -9.95 -20.87 24.19
CA ARG A 145 -9.91 -19.41 23.97
C ARG A 145 -8.77 -18.97 23.05
N ILE A 146 -7.78 -19.82 22.86
CA ILE A 146 -6.70 -19.65 21.89
C ILE A 146 -6.62 -21.00 21.19
N GLN A 147 -6.95 -21.03 19.91
CA GLN A 147 -6.96 -22.24 19.10
C GLN A 147 -5.65 -22.40 18.32
N GLY A 148 -4.88 -21.34 18.14
CA GLY A 148 -3.66 -21.40 17.36
C GLY A 148 -2.70 -20.25 17.59
N ILE A 149 -1.39 -20.55 17.54
CA ILE A 149 -0.31 -19.56 17.56
C ILE A 149 0.69 -19.92 16.45
N ALA A 150 0.96 -18.97 15.57
CA ALA A 150 1.96 -19.11 14.52
C ALA A 150 2.85 -17.87 14.43
N PRO A 151 4.18 -17.99 14.59
CA PRO A 151 5.09 -17.03 13.99
C PRO A 151 4.91 -16.99 12.48
N ILE A 152 5.01 -15.78 11.94
CA ILE A 152 4.98 -15.50 10.52
C ILE A 152 6.15 -14.60 10.15
N VAL A 153 6.67 -14.79 8.95
CA VAL A 153 7.65 -13.92 8.31
C VAL A 153 7.22 -13.68 6.87
N GLU A 154 7.38 -12.45 6.40
CA GLU A 154 6.93 -12.02 5.09
C GLU A 154 7.97 -11.14 4.42
N LEU A 155 8.19 -11.37 3.13
CA LEU A 155 8.98 -10.50 2.27
C LEU A 155 8.04 -9.78 1.31
N HIS A 156 8.04 -8.45 1.38
CA HIS A 156 7.20 -7.59 0.56
C HIS A 156 8.08 -6.74 -0.37
N TYR A 157 7.90 -6.89 -1.68
CA TYR A 157 8.66 -6.18 -2.70
C TYR A 157 7.73 -5.35 -3.57
N THR A 158 8.05 -4.07 -3.73
CA THR A 158 7.34 -3.12 -4.58
C THR A 158 8.31 -2.54 -5.61
N THR A 159 7.96 -2.59 -6.88
CA THR A 159 8.79 -2.01 -7.95
C THR A 159 7.97 -1.23 -8.97
N THR A 160 8.59 -0.23 -9.60
CA THR A 160 8.02 0.43 -10.78
C THR A 160 8.30 -0.38 -12.04
N LEU A 161 7.26 -0.53 -12.87
CA LEU A 161 7.34 -1.28 -14.13
C LEU A 161 7.94 -0.46 -15.28
N GLU A 162 7.87 0.86 -15.14
CA GLU A 162 8.48 1.83 -16.04
C GLU A 162 9.25 2.89 -15.26
N ASP A 163 10.04 3.68 -15.99
CA ASP A 163 10.68 4.88 -15.48
C ASP A 163 9.66 6.04 -15.41
N LEU A 164 9.86 6.98 -14.49
CA LEU A 164 8.98 8.14 -14.37
C LEU A 164 9.13 9.04 -15.60
N GLU A 165 8.10 9.05 -16.46
CA GLU A 165 7.98 9.96 -17.59
C GLU A 165 7.08 11.14 -17.22
N ASN A 166 7.66 12.33 -17.15
CA ASN A 166 6.94 13.56 -16.85
C ASN A 166 6.95 14.52 -18.04
N GLY A 167 5.89 15.32 -18.19
CA GLY A 167 5.90 16.46 -19.08
C GLY A 167 6.68 17.65 -18.48
N THR A 168 6.47 18.84 -19.01
CA THR A 168 7.33 20.00 -18.77
C THR A 168 7.27 20.48 -17.31
N LEU A 169 6.08 20.52 -16.71
CA LEU A 169 5.91 20.87 -15.30
C LEU A 169 6.49 19.77 -14.40
N GLY A 170 6.17 18.51 -14.67
CA GLY A 170 6.67 17.41 -13.85
C GLY A 170 8.20 17.25 -13.91
N ARG A 171 8.87 17.69 -14.99
CA ARG A 171 10.33 17.74 -15.09
C ARG A 171 11.01 18.74 -14.16
N ALA A 172 10.32 19.82 -13.80
CA ALA A 172 10.84 20.83 -12.89
C ALA A 172 10.68 20.43 -11.41
N ILE A 173 9.77 19.49 -11.12
CA ILE A 173 9.31 19.16 -9.77
C ILE A 173 9.84 17.80 -9.30
N PHE A 174 9.88 16.81 -10.21
CA PHE A 174 10.20 15.43 -9.87
C PHE A 174 11.54 14.97 -10.45
N VAL A 175 12.16 14.03 -9.75
CA VAL A 175 13.36 13.33 -10.21
C VAL A 175 13.03 12.53 -11.47
N GLN A 176 13.76 12.80 -12.55
CA GLN A 176 13.54 12.18 -13.85
C GLN A 176 14.13 10.77 -13.92
N ASN A 177 13.49 9.90 -14.71
CA ASN A 177 13.87 8.50 -14.86
C ASN A 177 14.01 7.77 -13.51
N ALA A 178 13.20 8.17 -12.54
CA ALA A 178 13.23 7.57 -11.22
C ALA A 178 12.61 6.17 -11.31
N ARG A 179 13.35 5.17 -10.84
CA ARG A 179 12.87 3.82 -10.58
C ARG A 179 12.91 3.59 -9.08
N ARG A 180 11.90 2.88 -8.56
CA ARG A 180 11.83 2.52 -7.14
C ARG A 180 11.75 1.02 -7.00
N ASP A 181 12.49 0.51 -6.02
CA ASP A 181 12.61 -0.90 -5.68
C ASP A 181 12.64 -1.09 -4.16
N ILE A 182 11.45 -1.11 -3.57
CA ILE A 182 11.27 -1.16 -2.11
C ILE A 182 11.17 -2.62 -1.69
N LEU A 183 11.96 -3.02 -0.70
CA LEU A 183 11.93 -4.37 -0.13
C LEU A 183 11.80 -4.28 1.38
N ASN A 184 10.77 -4.88 1.93
CA ASN A 184 10.48 -4.91 3.36
C ASN A 184 10.44 -6.35 3.88
N LEU A 185 10.92 -6.54 5.09
CA LEU A 185 10.80 -7.78 5.86
C LEU A 185 9.84 -7.53 7.01
N THR A 186 8.77 -8.30 7.09
CA THR A 186 7.80 -8.27 8.19
C THR A 186 7.94 -9.54 9.01
N GLY A 187 8.02 -9.41 10.34
CA GLY A 187 7.98 -10.52 11.27
C GLY A 187 6.85 -10.31 12.28
N GLY A 188 6.14 -11.38 12.64
CA GLY A 188 5.01 -11.26 13.55
C GLY A 188 4.53 -12.55 14.16
N LEU A 189 3.50 -12.43 15.00
CA LEU A 189 2.76 -13.52 15.59
C LEU A 189 1.29 -13.41 15.19
N TYR A 190 0.75 -14.51 14.69
CA TYR A 190 -0.66 -14.72 14.44
C TYR A 190 -1.26 -15.59 15.54
N PHE A 191 -2.38 -15.14 16.08
CA PHE A 191 -3.16 -15.82 17.11
C PHE A 191 -4.56 -16.09 16.55
N GLN A 192 -4.93 -17.36 16.47
CA GLN A 192 -6.32 -17.76 16.27
C GLN A 192 -6.98 -17.84 17.65
N LEU A 193 -7.89 -16.92 17.94
CA LEU A 193 -8.57 -16.84 19.24
C LEU A 193 -9.82 -17.73 19.26
N SER A 194 -10.55 -17.75 18.15
CA SER A 194 -11.69 -18.65 17.93
C SER A 194 -11.87 -18.89 16.43
N ASP A 195 -12.86 -19.69 16.05
CA ASP A 195 -13.26 -19.89 14.65
C ASP A 195 -13.71 -18.58 13.97
N THR A 196 -14.03 -17.56 14.77
CA THR A 196 -14.56 -16.27 14.32
C THR A 196 -13.67 -15.09 14.68
N ALA A 197 -12.57 -15.28 15.39
CA ALA A 197 -11.72 -14.18 15.83
C ALA A 197 -10.23 -14.51 15.71
N SER A 198 -9.48 -13.57 15.13
CA SER A 198 -8.03 -13.65 15.05
C SER A 198 -7.38 -12.34 15.46
N PHE A 199 -6.13 -12.45 15.87
CA PHE A 199 -5.32 -11.33 16.31
C PHE A 199 -3.90 -11.48 15.76
N LYS A 200 -3.30 -10.37 15.31
CA LYS A 200 -1.96 -10.35 14.73
C LYS A 200 -1.19 -9.16 15.26
N VAL A 201 0.07 -9.39 15.61
CA VAL A 201 1.03 -8.34 15.96
C VAL A 201 2.26 -8.55 15.09
N ALA A 202 2.69 -7.52 14.38
CA ALA A 202 3.84 -7.61 13.50
C ALA A 202 4.65 -6.31 13.50
N SER A 203 5.91 -6.43 13.10
CA SER A 203 6.77 -5.30 12.79
C SER A 203 7.44 -5.51 11.45
N ALA A 204 7.56 -4.42 10.68
CA ALA A 204 8.21 -4.40 9.39
C ALA A 204 9.45 -3.51 9.42
N VAL A 205 10.50 -3.96 8.74
CA VAL A 205 11.73 -3.18 8.52
C VAL A 205 12.06 -3.17 7.02
N PRO A 206 12.51 -2.03 6.48
CA PRO A 206 13.05 -1.99 5.13
C PRO A 206 14.40 -2.68 5.07
N LEU A 207 14.64 -3.42 3.99
CA LEU A 207 15.92 -4.05 3.66
C LEU A 207 16.74 -3.24 2.65
N ARG A 208 16.16 -2.18 2.08
CA ARG A 208 16.78 -1.26 1.12
C ARG A 208 17.15 0.07 1.80
N SER A 209 17.89 0.92 1.09
CA SER A 209 18.41 2.19 1.59
C SER A 209 18.03 3.37 0.68
N GLU A 210 18.34 4.59 1.13
CA GLU A 210 18.15 5.82 0.36
C GLU A 210 16.69 6.02 -0.10
N LEU A 211 16.45 6.28 -1.38
CA LEU A 211 15.13 6.56 -1.94
C LEU A 211 14.18 5.33 -1.90
N ASP A 212 14.74 4.13 -1.70
CA ASP A 212 13.98 2.87 -1.56
C ASP A 212 13.62 2.55 -0.09
N LYS A 213 13.99 3.42 0.85
CA LYS A 213 13.66 3.31 2.27
C LYS A 213 12.58 4.33 2.65
N LEU A 214 11.34 3.87 2.83
CA LEU A 214 10.21 4.76 3.15
C LEU A 214 9.99 5.03 4.64
N PHE A 215 10.50 4.17 5.52
CA PHE A 215 10.35 4.27 6.97
C PHE A 215 11.55 3.62 7.68
N ASP A 216 11.71 3.84 8.99
CA ASP A 216 12.75 3.14 9.77
C ASP A 216 12.26 1.80 10.31
N ALA A 217 11.04 1.79 10.86
CA ALA A 217 10.32 0.61 11.28
C ALA A 217 8.81 0.91 11.30
N GLU A 218 7.99 -0.09 11.01
CA GLU A 218 6.55 -0.03 11.18
C GLU A 218 6.08 -1.10 12.18
N PHE A 219 5.02 -0.80 12.92
CA PHE A 219 4.39 -1.72 13.85
C PHE A 219 2.88 -1.78 13.57
N SER A 220 2.34 -3.00 13.48
CA SER A 220 0.93 -3.21 13.21
C SER A 220 0.29 -4.16 14.23
N VAL A 221 -0.96 -3.84 14.56
CA VAL A 221 -1.83 -4.68 15.37
C VAL A 221 -3.15 -4.80 14.62
N GLN A 222 -3.55 -6.03 14.35
CA GLN A 222 -4.76 -6.33 13.61
C GLN A 222 -5.65 -7.28 14.43
N TYR A 223 -6.92 -6.93 14.55
CA TYR A 223 -7.96 -7.81 15.09
C TYR A 223 -9.01 -8.04 14.01
N GLU A 224 -9.33 -9.29 13.73
CA GLU A 224 -10.35 -9.65 12.75
C GLU A 224 -11.45 -10.44 13.46
N ARG A 225 -12.72 -10.11 13.13
CA ARG A 225 -13.89 -10.82 13.64
C ARG A 225 -14.86 -11.11 12.50
N ARG A 226 -15.31 -12.36 12.42
CA ARG A 226 -16.34 -12.85 11.49
C ARG A 226 -17.70 -12.87 12.20
N TYR A 227 -18.77 -12.53 11.48
CA TYR A 227 -20.16 -12.46 11.98
C TYR A 227 -21.05 -13.48 11.28
#